data_AF-A0A9D8FLW2-F1
#
_entry.id   AF-A0A9D8FLW2-F1
#
_cell.length_a   1.000
_cell.length_b   1.000
_cell.length_c   1.000
_cell.angle_alpha   90.00
_cell.angle_beta   90.00
_cell.angle_gamma   90.00
#
_symmetry.space_group_name_H-M   'P 1'
#
loop_
_entity.id
_entity.type
_entity.pdbx_description
1 polymer ?
#
loop_
_entity_poly.entity_id
_entity_poly.type
_entity_poly.pdbx_seq_one_letter_code
_entity_poly.pdbx_strand_id
1 'polypeptide(L)'
;MSYYRILGLKREPFSTSPDPLFFYKSSEHMAALMRIMIEIRLRRGLSVILGDVGTGKTTLCRKLLQMFKVREDMEFYIILDPGYETEKLFLSALIRTFGLMADTIIEEFNLSDYRERLKNFLFKKGVEEGKTVVLLIDEAQKMNSASLEALRTLLNYETNEYKLLQLVLVGQMELVSQLREMRNLVDRINLKYILNPLDAKEVEEMINFRLHKAGYTSDKTLFDKGAIEEIYKNTQGYPRRVSMLCHNALRELLTSNKGYIDKELIQNLLLKEVLI
;
A
#
# COMPACT_ATOMS: atom_id res chain seq x y z
N MET A 1 1.23 -27.50 -17.82
CA MET A 1 1.56 -27.57 -16.38
C MET A 1 2.13 -26.23 -15.93
N SER A 2 1.77 -25.72 -14.75
CA SER A 2 2.32 -24.46 -14.25
C SER A 2 3.82 -24.60 -13.95
N TYR A 3 4.65 -23.66 -14.42
CA TYR A 3 6.11 -23.72 -14.35
C TYR A 3 6.64 -23.99 -12.92
N TYR A 4 6.06 -23.33 -11.91
CA TYR A 4 6.48 -23.46 -10.52
C TYR A 4 6.28 -24.87 -9.94
N ARG A 5 5.31 -25.65 -10.44
CA ARG A 5 5.12 -27.05 -9.99
C ARG A 5 6.23 -27.97 -10.47
N ILE A 6 6.79 -27.70 -11.64
CA ILE A 6 7.94 -28.45 -12.18
C ILE A 6 9.16 -28.24 -11.29
N LEU A 7 9.29 -27.06 -10.68
CA LEU A 7 10.30 -26.71 -9.70
C LEU A 7 9.99 -27.21 -8.27
N GLY A 8 8.94 -28.02 -8.09
CA GLY A 8 8.53 -28.54 -6.79
C GLY A 8 7.79 -27.55 -5.88
N LEU A 9 7.40 -26.37 -6.38
CA LEU A 9 6.65 -25.37 -5.62
C LEU A 9 5.14 -25.64 -5.63
N LYS A 10 4.48 -25.30 -4.52
CA LYS A 10 3.02 -25.46 -4.36
C LYS A 10 2.23 -24.26 -4.86
N ARG A 11 2.85 -23.09 -4.87
CA ARG A 11 2.26 -21.81 -5.33
C ARG A 11 3.26 -21.05 -6.18
N GLU A 12 2.78 -20.03 -6.88
CA GLU A 12 3.64 -19.12 -7.61
C GLU A 12 4.36 -18.15 -6.65
N PRO A 13 5.71 -18.13 -6.60
CA PRO A 13 6.46 -17.32 -5.61
C PRO A 13 6.51 -15.83 -5.94
N PHE A 14 6.55 -15.48 -7.23
CA PHE A 14 6.83 -14.12 -7.69
C PHE A 14 5.66 -13.48 -8.45
N SER A 15 4.44 -13.83 -8.07
CA SER A 15 3.26 -13.10 -8.56
C SER A 15 3.37 -11.62 -8.21
N THR A 16 3.00 -10.77 -9.16
CA THR A 16 2.91 -9.31 -9.00
C THR A 16 1.58 -8.88 -8.39
N SER A 17 0.62 -9.80 -8.27
CA SER A 17 -0.63 -9.56 -7.55
C SER A 17 -0.34 -9.36 -6.05
N PRO A 18 -0.96 -8.38 -5.37
CA PRO A 18 -0.67 -8.12 -3.96
C PRO A 18 -1.34 -9.19 -3.07
N ASP A 19 -0.66 -10.32 -2.85
CA ASP A 19 -1.05 -11.35 -1.87
C ASP A 19 -0.38 -11.06 -0.51
N PRO A 20 -1.16 -10.79 0.55
CA PRO A 20 -0.63 -10.57 1.90
C PRO A 20 0.24 -11.72 2.45
N LEU A 21 0.07 -12.96 1.94
CA LEU A 21 0.90 -14.11 2.34
C LEU A 21 2.34 -14.01 1.83
N PHE A 22 2.54 -13.35 0.68
CA PHE A 22 3.83 -13.11 0.05
C PHE A 22 4.39 -11.71 0.35
N PHE A 23 3.80 -11.01 1.32
CA PHE A 23 4.34 -9.73 1.78
C PHE A 23 5.58 -9.93 2.66
N TYR A 24 6.74 -9.72 2.05
CA TYR A 24 8.00 -9.57 2.79
C TYR A 24 7.98 -8.25 3.57
N LYS A 25 8.16 -8.34 4.88
CA LYS A 25 8.15 -7.19 5.78
C LYS A 25 9.55 -6.57 5.85
N SER A 26 9.89 -5.77 4.87
CA SER A 26 11.17 -5.04 4.90
C SER A 26 11.23 -4.08 6.09
N SER A 27 12.44 -3.65 6.44
CA SER A 27 12.69 -2.68 7.52
C SER A 27 11.88 -1.40 7.31
N GLU A 28 11.89 -0.87 6.08
CA GLU A 28 11.10 0.31 5.66
C GLU A 28 9.60 0.12 5.85
N HIS A 29 9.05 -1.02 5.44
CA HIS A 29 7.63 -1.32 5.61
C HIS A 29 7.26 -1.44 7.09
N MET A 30 8.10 -2.09 7.89
CA MET A 30 7.88 -2.23 9.33
C MET A 30 7.95 -0.90 10.05
N ALA A 31 8.91 -0.04 9.70
CA ALA A 31 9.03 1.31 10.25
C ALA A 31 7.80 2.16 9.90
N ALA A 32 7.36 2.14 8.64
CA ALA A 32 6.13 2.82 8.21
C ALA A 32 4.90 2.32 8.99
N LEU A 33 4.71 1.00 9.09
CA LEU A 33 3.61 0.41 9.87
C LEU A 33 3.61 0.88 11.33
N MET A 34 4.77 0.80 12.01
CA MET A 34 4.87 1.19 13.41
C MET A 34 4.55 2.67 13.61
N ARG A 35 5.10 3.55 12.79
CA ARG A 35 4.86 5.00 12.88
C ARG A 35 3.39 5.34 12.63
N ILE A 36 2.76 4.77 11.59
CA ILE A 36 1.33 4.96 11.32
C ILE A 36 0.48 4.49 12.50
N MET A 37 0.78 3.31 13.06
CA MET A 37 0.05 2.81 14.23
C MET A 37 0.17 3.72 15.45
N ILE A 38 1.35 4.30 15.70
CA ILE A 38 1.56 5.25 16.79
C ILE A 38 0.68 6.48 16.58
N GLU A 39 0.70 7.08 15.39
CA GLU A 39 -0.08 8.28 15.08
C GLU A 39 -1.59 8.06 15.17
N ILE A 40 -2.07 6.91 14.67
CA ILE A 40 -3.49 6.51 14.79
C ILE A 40 -3.89 6.36 16.26
N ARG A 41 -3.06 5.73 17.09
CA ARG A 41 -3.34 5.53 18.52
C ARG A 41 -3.31 6.84 19.31
N LEU A 42 -2.40 7.74 18.96
CA LEU A 42 -2.33 9.09 19.53
C LEU A 42 -3.43 10.01 18.98
N ARG A 43 -4.24 9.52 18.04
CA ARG A 43 -5.35 10.23 17.39
C ARG A 43 -4.97 11.60 16.80
N ARG A 44 -3.79 11.66 16.17
CA ARG A 44 -3.19 12.91 15.67
C ARG A 44 -3.76 13.42 14.34
N GLY A 45 -4.55 12.63 13.64
CA GLY A 45 -5.25 13.03 12.42
C GLY A 45 -4.55 12.54 11.17
N LEU A 46 -3.76 13.40 10.51
CA LEU A 46 -3.26 13.14 9.16
C LEU A 46 -1.83 12.58 9.13
N SER A 47 -1.67 11.45 8.45
CA SER A 47 -0.40 10.83 8.06
C SER A 47 -0.31 10.72 6.54
N VAL A 48 0.89 10.94 5.98
CA VAL A 48 1.17 10.83 4.55
C VAL A 48 2.33 9.88 4.31
N ILE A 49 2.09 8.85 3.50
CA ILE A 49 3.06 7.86 3.07
C ILE A 49 3.28 8.01 1.57
N LEU A 50 4.53 8.27 1.20
CA LEU A 50 4.94 8.45 -0.18
C LEU A 50 5.82 7.28 -0.61
N GLY A 51 5.89 7.03 -1.90
CA GLY A 51 6.85 6.08 -2.46
C GLY A 51 6.62 5.93 -3.95
N ASP A 52 7.64 5.51 -4.67
CA ASP A 52 7.56 5.34 -6.12
C ASP A 52 6.74 4.11 -6.50
N VAL A 53 6.46 3.96 -7.80
CA VAL A 53 5.70 2.81 -8.32
C VAL A 53 6.46 1.52 -7.99
N GLY A 54 5.76 0.56 -7.38
CA GLY A 54 6.33 -0.75 -7.08
C GLY A 54 7.11 -0.86 -5.77
N THR A 55 7.17 0.18 -4.93
CA THR A 55 7.80 0.12 -3.59
C THR A 55 7.01 -0.65 -2.54
N GLY A 56 5.76 -1.04 -2.84
CA GLY A 56 4.93 -1.86 -1.93
C GLY A 56 3.81 -1.12 -1.20
N LYS A 57 3.53 0.14 -1.55
CA LYS A 57 2.43 0.97 -1.01
C LYS A 57 1.10 0.23 -0.85
N THR A 58 0.51 -0.30 -1.93
CA THR A 58 -0.78 -1.02 -1.86
C THR A 58 -0.72 -2.25 -0.96
N THR A 59 0.42 -2.94 -0.89
CA THR A 59 0.58 -4.09 0.00
C THR A 59 0.66 -3.66 1.47
N LEU A 60 1.31 -2.52 1.77
CA LEU A 60 1.27 -1.87 3.08
C LEU A 60 -0.17 -1.55 3.49
N CYS A 61 -0.97 -0.95 2.59
CA CYS A 61 -2.38 -0.60 2.82
C CYS A 61 -3.22 -1.83 3.19
N ARG A 62 -3.08 -2.92 2.42
CA ARG A 62 -3.75 -4.21 2.71
C ARG A 62 -3.30 -4.79 4.04
N LYS A 63 -2.03 -4.63 4.41
CA LYS A 63 -1.53 -5.13 5.68
C LYS A 63 -2.09 -4.35 6.88
N LEU A 64 -2.16 -3.02 6.78
CA LEU A 64 -2.84 -2.17 7.77
C LEU A 64 -4.29 -2.62 7.95
N LEU A 65 -5.05 -2.77 6.85
CA LEU A 65 -6.43 -3.25 6.89
C LEU A 65 -6.55 -4.59 7.66
N GLN A 66 -5.69 -5.56 7.38
CA GLN A 66 -5.70 -6.84 8.11
C GLN A 66 -5.41 -6.70 9.60
N MET A 67 -4.48 -5.82 9.96
CA MET A 67 -4.10 -5.59 11.36
C MET A 67 -5.20 -4.89 12.16
N PHE A 68 -5.97 -4.02 11.51
CA PHE A 68 -7.05 -3.26 12.16
C PHE A 68 -8.40 -3.97 12.12
N LYS A 69 -8.67 -4.83 11.13
CA LYS A 69 -9.95 -5.54 11.00
C LYS A 69 -10.30 -6.42 12.23
N VAL A 70 -9.31 -6.83 13.01
CA VAL A 70 -9.50 -7.66 14.22
C VAL A 70 -9.74 -6.84 15.49
N ARG A 71 -9.74 -5.51 15.40
CA ARG A 71 -9.83 -4.61 16.56
C ARG A 71 -11.24 -4.03 16.69
N GLU A 72 -11.86 -4.23 17.84
CA GLU A 72 -13.21 -3.71 18.12
C GLU A 72 -13.22 -2.21 18.48
N ASP A 73 -12.07 -1.66 18.90
CA ASP A 73 -11.89 -0.25 19.27
C ASP A 73 -11.70 0.70 18.07
N MET A 74 -11.77 0.17 16.84
CA MET A 74 -11.48 0.93 15.62
C MET A 74 -12.48 0.63 14.50
N GLU A 75 -12.84 1.67 13.74
CA GLU A 75 -13.57 1.54 12.47
C GLU A 75 -12.59 1.86 11.34
N PHE A 76 -12.18 0.85 10.57
CA PHE A 76 -11.17 1.01 9.52
C PHE A 76 -11.79 0.96 8.12
N TYR A 77 -11.56 2.00 7.34
CA TYR A 77 -12.08 2.17 5.98
C TYR A 77 -10.95 2.38 4.98
N ILE A 78 -11.16 1.94 3.73
CA ILE A 78 -10.17 2.07 2.66
C ILE A 78 -10.81 2.52 1.35
N ILE A 79 -10.16 3.48 0.68
CA ILE A 79 -10.42 3.85 -0.71
C ILE A 79 -9.15 3.53 -1.51
N LEU A 80 -9.25 2.63 -2.48
CA LEU A 80 -8.11 2.22 -3.31
C LEU A 80 -7.91 3.10 -4.55
N ASP A 81 -8.98 3.73 -5.03
CA ASP A 81 -8.95 4.59 -6.22
C ASP A 81 -9.75 5.87 -5.95
N PRO A 82 -9.08 6.99 -5.63
CA PRO A 82 -9.75 8.21 -5.18
C PRO A 82 -9.90 9.24 -6.31
N GLY A 83 -9.83 8.83 -7.57
CA GLY A 83 -9.93 9.69 -8.75
C GLY A 83 -11.36 10.14 -9.06
N TYR A 84 -11.97 10.92 -8.17
CA TYR A 84 -13.31 11.47 -8.36
C TYR A 84 -13.28 12.83 -9.05
N GLU A 85 -14.18 13.07 -10.00
CA GLU A 85 -14.22 14.31 -10.79
C GLU A 85 -14.67 15.53 -9.96
N THR A 86 -15.57 15.34 -9.00
CA THR A 86 -16.17 16.43 -8.22
C THR A 86 -16.18 16.13 -6.72
N GLU A 87 -16.28 17.17 -5.90
CA GLU A 87 -16.45 17.04 -4.45
C GLU A 87 -17.67 16.18 -4.09
N LYS A 88 -18.81 16.37 -4.79
CA LYS A 88 -20.05 15.62 -4.55
C LYS A 88 -19.84 14.12 -4.75
N LEU A 89 -19.15 13.72 -5.82
CA LEU A 89 -18.86 12.31 -6.09
C LEU A 89 -17.94 11.71 -5.03
N PHE A 90 -16.93 12.44 -4.60
CA PHE A 90 -16.02 12.01 -3.53
C PHE A 90 -16.76 11.86 -2.18
N LEU A 91 -17.55 12.85 -1.76
CA LEU A 91 -18.34 12.78 -0.54
C LEU A 91 -19.37 11.64 -0.58
N SER A 92 -20.01 11.43 -1.74
CA SER A 92 -20.93 10.30 -1.96
C SER A 92 -20.21 8.95 -1.80
N ALA A 93 -18.98 8.84 -2.31
CA ALA A 93 -18.16 7.66 -2.10
C ALA A 93 -17.76 7.46 -0.64
N LEU A 94 -17.51 8.52 0.13
CA LEU A 94 -17.27 8.42 1.58
C LEU A 94 -18.49 7.90 2.33
N ILE A 95 -19.70 8.42 2.04
CA ILE A 95 -20.95 7.90 2.64
C ILE A 95 -21.10 6.40 2.34
N ARG A 96 -20.84 5.95 1.09
CA ARG A 96 -20.85 4.51 0.73
C ARG A 96 -19.83 3.73 1.56
N THR A 97 -18.60 4.23 1.60
CA THR A 97 -17.47 3.57 2.26
C THR A 97 -17.73 3.41 3.76
N PHE A 98 -18.32 4.41 4.41
CA PHE A 98 -18.66 4.37 5.84
C PHE A 98 -19.95 3.61 6.15
N GLY A 99 -20.66 3.09 5.14
CA GLY A 99 -21.91 2.38 5.33
C GLY A 99 -23.08 3.29 5.76
N LEU A 100 -23.03 4.57 5.37
CA LEU A 100 -24.00 5.61 5.77
C LEU A 100 -25.11 5.81 4.73
N MET A 101 -25.33 4.83 3.86
CA MET A 101 -26.43 4.86 2.90
C MET A 101 -27.76 5.01 3.65
N ALA A 102 -28.57 5.98 3.23
CA ALA A 102 -29.95 6.11 3.69
C ALA A 102 -30.87 5.26 2.80
N ASP A 103 -32.06 4.93 3.30
CA ASP A 103 -33.16 4.38 2.49
C ASP A 103 -33.72 5.41 1.48
N THR A 104 -33.27 6.66 1.54
CA THR A 104 -33.66 7.77 0.66
C THR A 104 -32.64 7.96 -0.46
N ILE A 105 -33.12 8.21 -1.67
CA ILE A 105 -32.30 8.38 -2.88
C ILE A 105 -31.32 9.55 -2.68
N ILE A 106 -30.02 9.24 -2.71
CA ILE A 106 -28.89 10.16 -2.44
C ILE A 106 -28.78 11.30 -3.47
N GLU A 107 -29.53 11.22 -4.57
CA GLU A 107 -29.50 12.17 -5.69
C GLU A 107 -29.91 13.59 -5.28
N GLU A 108 -30.76 13.74 -4.26
CA GLU A 108 -31.26 15.03 -3.76
C GLU A 108 -30.33 15.73 -2.75
N PHE A 109 -29.28 15.08 -2.24
CA PHE A 109 -28.40 15.74 -1.26
C PHE A 109 -27.54 16.85 -1.88
N ASN A 110 -27.52 17.98 -1.19
CA ASN A 110 -26.55 19.04 -1.38
C ASN A 110 -25.24 18.71 -0.63
N LEU A 111 -24.17 19.48 -0.86
CA LEU A 111 -22.87 19.23 -0.23
C LEU A 111 -22.89 19.32 1.31
N SER A 112 -23.72 20.20 1.89
CA SER A 112 -23.86 20.32 3.35
C SER A 112 -24.45 19.05 3.97
N ASP A 113 -25.42 18.40 3.32
CA ASP A 113 -26.06 17.19 3.84
C ASP A 113 -25.04 16.04 3.97
N TYR A 114 -24.15 15.88 2.96
CA TYR A 114 -23.05 14.91 3.03
C TYR A 114 -22.11 15.20 4.19
N ARG A 115 -21.68 16.46 4.33
CA ARG A 115 -20.74 16.87 5.39
C ARG A 115 -21.35 16.71 6.78
N GLU A 116 -22.63 17.04 6.94
CA GLU A 116 -23.35 16.88 8.20
C GLU A 116 -23.47 15.40 8.60
N ARG A 117 -23.81 14.51 7.64
CA ARG A 117 -23.84 13.07 7.89
C ARG A 117 -22.49 12.52 8.31
N LEU A 118 -21.41 12.91 7.61
CA LEU A 118 -20.04 12.49 7.97
C LEU A 118 -19.65 13.03 9.35
N LYS A 119 -19.96 14.29 9.66
CA LYS A 119 -19.75 14.89 10.99
C LYS A 119 -20.45 14.07 12.05
N ASN A 120 -21.76 13.86 11.93
CA ASN A 120 -22.56 13.14 12.92
C ASN A 120 -22.05 11.71 13.13
N PHE A 121 -21.65 11.03 12.06
CA PHE A 121 -21.01 9.73 12.14
C PHE A 121 -19.69 9.76 12.93
N LEU A 122 -18.80 10.70 12.62
CA LEU A 122 -17.49 10.82 13.29
C LEU A 122 -17.65 11.14 14.78
N PHE A 123 -18.60 11.99 15.15
CA PHE A 123 -18.90 12.29 16.56
C PHE A 123 -19.50 11.07 17.27
N LYS A 124 -20.49 10.39 16.67
CA LYS A 124 -21.08 9.18 17.23
C LYS A 124 -20.00 8.12 17.48
N LYS A 125 -19.18 7.80 16.48
CA LYS A 125 -18.12 6.79 16.61
C LYS A 125 -17.03 7.22 17.59
N GLY A 126 -16.53 8.44 17.47
CA GLY A 126 -15.38 8.91 18.26
C GLY A 126 -15.71 9.22 19.72
N VAL A 127 -16.84 9.88 19.97
CA VAL A 127 -17.20 10.43 21.29
C VAL A 127 -18.17 9.51 22.03
N GLU A 128 -19.24 9.06 21.38
CA GLU A 128 -20.28 8.25 22.04
C GLU A 128 -19.86 6.79 22.17
N GLU A 129 -19.29 6.21 21.11
CA GLU A 129 -18.83 4.81 21.09
C GLU A 129 -17.35 4.65 21.49
N GLY A 130 -16.60 5.75 21.63
CA GLY A 130 -15.17 5.75 21.98
C GLY A 130 -14.23 5.14 20.93
N LYS A 131 -14.71 4.88 19.71
CA LYS A 131 -13.97 4.21 18.63
C LYS A 131 -13.06 5.15 17.86
N THR A 132 -11.94 4.62 17.37
CA THR A 132 -11.05 5.38 16.48
C THR A 132 -11.45 5.15 15.03
N VAL A 133 -11.90 6.20 14.33
CA VAL A 133 -12.23 6.11 12.90
C VAL A 133 -10.98 6.34 12.07
N VAL A 134 -10.62 5.37 11.24
CA VAL A 134 -9.45 5.41 10.36
C VAL A 134 -9.90 5.34 8.91
N LEU A 135 -9.47 6.31 8.09
CA LEU A 135 -9.65 6.29 6.65
C LEU A 135 -8.27 6.22 5.98
N LEU A 136 -8.04 5.13 5.24
CA LEU A 136 -6.87 5.01 4.38
C LEU A 136 -7.27 5.30 2.92
N ILE A 137 -6.49 6.12 2.24
CA ILE A 137 -6.65 6.39 0.81
C ILE A 137 -5.37 6.02 0.08
N ASP A 138 -5.43 5.01 -0.78
CA ASP A 138 -4.34 4.63 -1.70
C ASP A 138 -4.43 5.47 -2.99
N GLU A 139 -3.34 5.52 -3.76
CA GLU A 139 -3.24 6.33 -4.98
C GLU A 139 -3.70 7.79 -4.79
N ALA A 140 -3.42 8.37 -3.62
CA ALA A 140 -3.91 9.69 -3.22
C ALA A 140 -3.47 10.82 -4.18
N GLN A 141 -2.43 10.62 -4.99
CA GLN A 141 -2.05 11.57 -6.03
C GLN A 141 -3.11 11.73 -7.15
N LYS A 142 -4.07 10.80 -7.25
CA LYS A 142 -5.21 10.91 -8.19
C LYS A 142 -6.31 11.84 -7.70
N MET A 143 -6.25 12.29 -6.44
CA MET A 143 -7.27 13.18 -5.88
C MET A 143 -7.18 14.56 -6.51
N ASN A 144 -8.33 15.17 -6.79
CA ASN A 144 -8.39 16.58 -7.14
C ASN A 144 -8.36 17.48 -5.89
N SER A 145 -8.12 18.77 -6.10
CA SER A 145 -8.06 19.78 -5.02
C SER A 145 -9.35 19.84 -4.21
N ALA A 146 -10.51 19.73 -4.87
CA ALA A 146 -11.82 19.71 -4.22
C ALA A 146 -11.97 18.54 -3.22
N SER A 147 -11.49 17.34 -3.57
CA SER A 147 -11.54 16.17 -2.68
C SER A 147 -10.57 16.31 -1.49
N LEU A 148 -9.38 16.86 -1.73
CA LEU A 148 -8.42 17.18 -0.66
C LEU A 148 -8.98 18.25 0.30
N GLU A 149 -9.71 19.25 -0.20
CA GLU A 149 -10.33 20.29 0.61
C GLU A 149 -11.50 19.75 1.45
N ALA A 150 -12.28 18.82 0.89
CA ALA A 150 -13.27 18.07 1.65
C ALA A 150 -12.62 17.30 2.81
N LEU A 151 -11.52 16.57 2.56
CA LEU A 151 -10.78 15.88 3.62
C LEU A 151 -10.22 16.84 4.68
N ARG A 152 -9.65 17.97 4.25
CA ARG A 152 -9.18 19.01 5.17
C ARG A 152 -10.32 19.52 6.07
N THR A 153 -11.53 19.65 5.51
CA THR A 153 -12.71 20.04 6.28
C THR A 153 -13.07 18.99 7.33
N LEU A 154 -13.07 17.70 6.98
CA LEU A 154 -13.34 16.60 7.91
C LEU A 154 -12.31 16.50 9.04
N LEU A 155 -11.04 16.82 8.76
CA LEU A 155 -9.96 16.86 9.78
C LEU A 155 -10.13 17.99 10.81
N ASN A 156 -11.08 18.91 10.64
CA ASN A 156 -11.44 19.89 11.67
C ASN A 156 -12.36 19.31 12.75
N TYR A 157 -12.93 18.12 12.53
CA TYR A 157 -13.78 17.49 13.54
C TYR A 157 -12.89 16.82 14.59
N GLU A 158 -12.89 17.41 15.78
CA GLU A 158 -12.05 17.02 16.91
C GLU A 158 -12.74 17.33 18.24
N THR A 159 -12.26 16.68 19.30
CA THR A 159 -12.51 17.10 20.68
C THR A 159 -11.40 18.05 21.13
N ASN A 160 -11.45 18.52 22.38
CA ASN A 160 -10.35 19.27 22.97
C ASN A 160 -9.05 18.44 23.12
N GLU A 161 -9.14 17.11 22.95
CA GLU A 161 -8.04 16.18 23.21
C GLU A 161 -7.53 15.47 21.95
N TYR A 162 -8.40 15.21 20.97
CA TYR A 162 -8.03 14.36 19.83
C TYR A 162 -8.87 14.58 18.57
N LYS A 163 -8.28 14.23 17.41
CA LYS A 163 -8.99 14.22 16.11
C LYS A 163 -9.97 13.06 16.03
N LEU A 164 -11.17 13.31 15.49
CA LEU A 164 -12.18 12.27 15.31
C LEU A 164 -11.91 11.38 14.08
N LEU A 165 -11.17 11.88 13.11
CA LEU A 165 -10.77 11.15 11.90
C LEU A 165 -9.24 10.99 11.84
N GLN A 166 -8.79 9.74 11.73
CA GLN A 166 -7.39 9.39 11.45
C GLN A 166 -7.24 9.10 9.96
N LEU A 167 -6.63 10.02 9.21
CA LEU A 167 -6.47 9.94 7.77
C LEU A 167 -5.06 9.48 7.42
N VAL A 168 -4.95 8.42 6.60
CA VAL A 168 -3.68 7.94 6.05
C VAL A 168 -3.74 8.08 4.53
N LEU A 169 -3.04 9.07 3.98
CA LEU A 169 -2.87 9.25 2.55
C LEU A 169 -1.64 8.46 2.09
N VAL A 170 -1.83 7.57 1.12
CA VAL A 170 -0.76 6.79 0.50
C VAL A 170 -0.71 7.14 -0.98
N GLY A 171 0.44 7.58 -1.47
CA GLY A 171 0.55 8.06 -2.84
C GLY A 171 1.97 8.09 -3.38
N GLN A 172 2.08 8.52 -4.63
CA GLN A 172 3.35 8.75 -5.32
C GLN A 172 3.89 10.15 -5.02
N MET A 173 5.10 10.48 -5.49
CA MET A 173 5.75 11.77 -5.19
C MET A 173 4.98 12.98 -5.73
N GLU A 174 4.17 12.79 -6.77
CA GLU A 174 3.26 13.78 -7.35
C GLU A 174 2.29 14.37 -6.32
N LEU A 175 1.91 13.59 -5.30
CA LEU A 175 1.08 14.07 -4.20
C LEU A 175 1.74 15.22 -3.43
N VAL A 176 3.07 15.27 -3.37
CA VAL A 176 3.80 16.34 -2.68
C VAL A 176 3.50 17.69 -3.33
N SER A 177 3.47 17.74 -4.66
CA SER A 177 3.17 18.97 -5.40
C SER A 177 1.74 19.43 -5.15
N GLN A 178 0.77 18.51 -5.17
CA GLN A 178 -0.64 18.82 -4.86
C GLN A 178 -0.81 19.35 -3.44
N LEU A 179 -0.17 18.72 -2.46
CA LEU A 179 -0.24 19.15 -1.06
C LEU A 179 0.40 20.53 -0.85
N ARG A 180 1.49 20.86 -1.55
CA ARG A 180 2.16 22.18 -1.42
C ARG A 180 1.26 23.35 -1.79
N GLU A 181 0.33 23.17 -2.73
CA GLU A 181 -0.68 24.17 -3.07
C GLU A 181 -1.71 24.39 -1.95
N MET A 182 -1.82 23.45 -1.00
CA MET A 182 -2.75 23.45 0.11
C MET A 182 -2.03 23.58 1.46
N ARG A 183 -1.43 24.75 1.71
CA ARG A 183 -0.62 25.01 2.93
C ARG A 183 -1.35 24.64 4.23
N ASN A 184 -2.64 24.95 4.30
CA ASN A 184 -3.53 24.63 5.42
C ASN A 184 -3.73 23.12 5.69
N LEU A 185 -3.53 22.27 4.69
CA LEU A 185 -3.54 20.81 4.83
C LEU A 185 -2.15 20.28 5.16
N VAL A 186 -1.10 20.87 4.59
CA VAL A 186 0.31 20.51 4.90
C VAL A 186 0.62 20.70 6.38
N ASP A 187 0.18 21.81 6.97
CA ASP A 187 0.39 22.10 8.39
C ASP A 187 -0.30 21.09 9.34
N ARG A 188 -1.19 20.23 8.80
CA ARG A 188 -1.88 19.18 9.55
C ARG A 188 -1.21 17.82 9.45
N ILE A 189 -0.18 17.67 8.61
CA ILE A 189 0.54 16.41 8.44
C ILE A 189 1.41 16.17 9.67
N ASN A 190 1.04 15.20 10.50
CA ASN A 190 1.81 14.84 11.70
C ASN A 190 2.92 13.85 11.39
N LEU A 191 2.70 12.98 10.40
CA LEU A 191 3.68 12.02 9.93
C LEU A 191 3.81 12.12 8.42
N LYS A 192 5.04 12.32 7.97
CA LYS A 192 5.45 12.13 6.58
C LYS A 192 6.48 11.01 6.54
N TYR A 193 6.22 10.00 5.73
CA TYR A 193 7.14 8.88 5.52
C TYR A 193 7.34 8.63 4.02
N ILE A 194 8.57 8.29 3.62
CA ILE A 194 8.88 7.88 2.25
C ILE A 194 9.32 6.43 2.30
N LEU A 195 8.57 5.55 1.65
CA LEU A 195 8.94 4.16 1.42
C LEU A 195 9.98 4.08 0.31
N ASN A 196 11.20 3.73 0.71
CA ASN A 196 12.31 3.52 -0.21
C ASN A 196 12.31 2.08 -0.77
N PRO A 197 12.98 1.84 -1.91
CA PRO A 197 13.28 0.50 -2.41
C PRO A 197 14.06 -0.33 -1.39
N LEU A 198 14.05 -1.65 -1.57
CA LEU A 198 14.80 -2.60 -0.73
C LEU A 198 16.31 -2.43 -0.94
N ASP A 199 17.10 -2.62 0.11
CA ASP A 199 18.55 -2.76 -0.07
C ASP A 199 18.93 -4.16 -0.64
N ALA A 200 20.20 -4.36 -0.96
CA ALA A 200 20.69 -5.60 -1.55
C ALA A 200 20.42 -6.84 -0.67
N LYS A 201 20.54 -6.68 0.66
CA LYS A 201 20.31 -7.75 1.62
C LYS A 201 18.81 -8.06 1.71
N GLU A 202 17.98 -7.03 1.75
CA GLU A 202 16.53 -7.18 1.77
C GLU A 202 15.98 -7.80 0.47
N VAL A 203 16.64 -7.58 -0.68
CA VAL A 203 16.31 -8.30 -1.93
C VAL A 203 16.54 -9.80 -1.78
N GLU A 204 17.69 -10.20 -1.23
CA GLU A 204 17.98 -11.62 -0.95
C GLU A 204 16.93 -12.23 0.00
N GLU A 205 16.66 -11.54 1.11
CA GLU A 205 15.68 -11.96 2.11
C GLU A 205 14.27 -12.06 1.52
N MET A 206 13.86 -11.11 0.68
CA MET A 206 12.56 -11.15 0.01
C MET A 206 12.44 -12.35 -0.94
N ILE A 207 13.48 -12.62 -1.73
CA ILE A 207 13.51 -13.74 -2.70
C ILE A 207 13.36 -15.07 -1.95
N ASN A 208 14.17 -15.27 -0.91
CA ASN A 208 14.13 -16.48 -0.09
C ASN A 208 12.79 -16.62 0.64
N PHE A 209 12.28 -15.53 1.23
CA PHE A 209 10.98 -15.51 1.88
C PHE A 209 9.85 -15.97 0.93
N ARG A 210 9.81 -15.42 -0.29
CA ARG A 210 8.79 -15.77 -1.28
C ARG A 210 8.90 -17.22 -1.74
N LEU A 211 10.11 -17.73 -1.95
CA LEU A 211 10.32 -19.14 -2.28
C LEU A 211 9.84 -20.07 -1.17
N HIS A 212 10.19 -19.78 0.09
CA HIS A 212 9.71 -20.56 1.23
C HIS A 212 8.19 -20.52 1.37
N LYS A 213 7.56 -19.34 1.20
CA LYS A 213 6.10 -19.22 1.19
C LYS A 213 5.42 -19.97 0.05
N ALA A 214 6.09 -20.11 -1.09
CA ALA A 214 5.64 -20.93 -2.20
C ALA A 214 5.82 -22.44 -1.96
N GLY A 215 6.44 -22.85 -0.86
CA GLY A 215 6.66 -24.24 -0.49
C GLY A 215 8.01 -24.79 -0.92
N TYR A 216 9.01 -23.94 -1.18
CA TYR A 216 10.38 -24.40 -1.41
C TYR A 216 10.97 -24.96 -0.10
N THR A 217 11.23 -26.26 -0.08
CA THR A 217 11.76 -27.00 1.08
C THR A 217 13.11 -27.66 0.81
N SER A 218 13.72 -27.39 -0.35
CA SER A 218 15.02 -27.94 -0.74
C SER A 218 16.14 -27.09 -0.13
N ASP A 219 17.20 -27.74 0.35
CA ASP A 219 18.43 -27.07 0.82
C ASP A 219 19.30 -26.53 -0.34
N LYS A 220 18.96 -26.91 -1.58
CA LYS A 220 19.63 -26.37 -2.76
C LYS A 220 19.32 -24.88 -2.93
N THR A 221 20.35 -24.10 -3.21
CA THR A 221 20.21 -22.69 -3.55
C THR A 221 19.63 -22.54 -4.95
N LEU A 222 18.43 -21.95 -5.07
CA LEU A 222 17.79 -21.72 -6.37
C LEU A 222 18.30 -20.45 -7.07
N PHE A 223 18.67 -19.43 -6.30
CA PHE A 223 19.31 -18.19 -6.76
C PHE A 223 20.63 -18.04 -6.02
N ASP A 224 21.75 -18.11 -6.73
CA ASP A 224 23.06 -17.91 -6.12
C ASP A 224 23.34 -16.42 -5.82
N LYS A 225 24.41 -16.15 -5.07
CA LYS A 225 24.78 -14.77 -4.72
C LYS A 225 25.00 -13.87 -5.94
N GLY A 226 25.59 -14.41 -7.01
CA GLY A 226 25.83 -13.65 -8.24
C GLY A 226 24.53 -13.25 -8.95
N ALA A 227 23.52 -14.13 -8.93
CA ALA A 227 22.18 -13.82 -9.42
C ALA A 227 21.51 -12.74 -8.56
N ILE A 228 21.59 -12.85 -7.23
CA ILE A 228 21.01 -11.86 -6.31
C ILE A 228 21.63 -10.46 -6.53
N GLU A 229 22.95 -10.38 -6.65
CA GLU A 229 23.66 -9.12 -6.94
C GLU A 229 23.24 -8.52 -8.28
N GLU A 230 23.15 -9.33 -9.33
CA GLU A 230 22.73 -8.87 -10.66
C GLU A 230 21.25 -8.45 -10.67
N ILE A 231 20.38 -9.18 -9.95
CA ILE A 231 18.97 -8.81 -9.76
C ILE A 231 18.89 -7.46 -9.05
N TYR A 232 19.59 -7.26 -7.94
CA TYR A 232 19.59 -5.99 -7.22
C TYR A 232 20.08 -4.84 -8.12
N LYS A 233 21.20 -5.02 -8.82
CA LYS A 233 21.77 -4.02 -9.72
C LYS A 233 20.79 -3.59 -10.82
N ASN A 234 20.05 -4.52 -11.42
CA ASN A 234 19.13 -4.19 -12.52
C ASN A 234 17.76 -3.71 -12.04
N THR A 235 17.36 -4.06 -10.83
CA THR A 235 16.06 -3.68 -10.28
C THR A 235 16.12 -2.46 -9.38
N GLN A 236 17.32 -2.09 -8.90
CA GLN A 236 17.57 -1.05 -7.90
C GLN A 236 16.75 -1.27 -6.62
N GLY A 237 16.47 -2.54 -6.28
CA GLY A 237 15.74 -2.89 -5.07
C GLY A 237 14.21 -2.73 -5.13
N TYR A 238 13.64 -2.33 -6.27
CA TYR A 238 12.18 -2.14 -6.39
C TYR A 238 11.44 -3.49 -6.33
N PRO A 239 10.62 -3.76 -5.30
CA PRO A 239 9.99 -5.07 -5.09
C PRO A 239 9.26 -5.66 -6.29
N ARG A 240 8.53 -4.83 -7.05
CA ARG A 240 7.80 -5.26 -8.25
C ARG A 240 8.76 -5.71 -9.36
N ARG A 241 9.84 -4.95 -9.59
CA ARG A 241 10.86 -5.26 -10.61
C ARG A 241 11.63 -6.52 -10.23
N VAL A 242 12.00 -6.66 -8.95
CA VAL A 242 12.61 -7.89 -8.42
C VAL A 242 11.71 -9.09 -8.65
N SER A 243 10.42 -8.99 -8.31
CA SER A 243 9.47 -10.08 -8.51
C SER A 243 9.34 -10.47 -9.99
N MET A 244 9.23 -9.49 -10.90
CA MET A 244 9.17 -9.75 -12.34
C MET A 244 10.43 -10.46 -12.85
N LEU A 245 11.62 -9.95 -12.49
CA LEU A 245 12.88 -10.52 -12.93
C LEU A 245 13.07 -11.95 -12.39
N CYS A 246 12.70 -12.20 -11.13
CA CYS A 246 12.74 -13.54 -10.54
C CYS A 246 11.74 -14.50 -11.20
N HIS A 247 10.53 -14.03 -11.52
CA HIS A 247 9.54 -14.81 -12.26
C HIS A 247 10.09 -15.25 -13.63
N ASN A 248 10.68 -14.31 -14.38
CA ASN A 248 11.26 -14.59 -15.69
C ASN A 248 12.46 -15.54 -15.58
N ALA A 249 13.33 -15.35 -14.58
CA ALA A 249 14.47 -16.22 -14.32
C ALA A 249 14.06 -17.67 -14.00
N LEU A 250 13.01 -17.88 -13.20
CA LEU A 250 12.48 -19.22 -12.93
C LEU A 250 11.95 -19.92 -14.20
N ARG A 251 11.39 -19.15 -15.15
CA ARG A 251 10.92 -19.70 -16.43
C ARG A 251 12.09 -20.07 -17.34
N GLU A 252 13.10 -19.22 -17.42
CA GLU A 252 14.32 -19.48 -18.21
C GLU A 252 15.11 -20.67 -17.63
N LEU A 253 15.13 -20.84 -16.31
CA LEU A 253 15.75 -22.01 -15.66
C LEU A 253 15.21 -23.33 -16.22
N LEU A 254 13.89 -23.42 -16.47
CA LEU A 254 13.25 -24.64 -16.98
C LEU A 254 13.60 -24.97 -18.44
N THR A 255 13.99 -23.96 -19.21
CA THR A 255 14.47 -24.14 -20.59
C THR A 255 15.99 -24.28 -20.67
N SER A 256 16.68 -24.01 -19.56
CA SER A 256 18.12 -24.17 -19.44
C SER A 256 18.49 -25.58 -18.96
N ASN A 257 19.72 -26.01 -19.21
CA ASN A 257 20.27 -27.23 -18.59
C ASN A 257 20.86 -26.99 -17.18
N LYS A 258 20.58 -25.84 -16.54
CA LYS A 258 21.09 -25.49 -15.21
C LYS A 258 20.10 -25.94 -14.12
N GLY A 259 20.63 -26.29 -12.94
CA GLY A 259 19.83 -26.63 -11.76
C GLY A 259 19.55 -25.45 -10.81
N TYR A 260 20.13 -24.29 -11.09
CA TYR A 260 20.02 -23.06 -10.30
C TYR A 260 20.19 -21.83 -11.20
N ILE A 261 19.78 -20.67 -10.69
CA ILE A 261 19.90 -19.38 -11.34
C ILE A 261 21.18 -18.71 -10.86
N ASP A 262 22.08 -18.46 -11.80
CA ASP A 262 23.33 -17.74 -11.61
C ASP A 262 23.33 -16.37 -12.29
N LYS A 263 24.41 -15.62 -12.07
CA LYS A 263 24.63 -14.31 -12.71
C LYS A 263 24.48 -14.36 -14.23
N GLU A 264 25.06 -15.36 -14.88
CA GLU A 264 25.05 -15.50 -16.33
C GLU A 264 23.62 -15.67 -16.88
N LEU A 265 22.80 -16.49 -16.21
CA LEU A 265 21.40 -16.68 -16.61
C LEU A 265 20.61 -15.36 -16.52
N ILE A 266 20.81 -14.58 -15.45
CA ILE A 266 20.17 -13.26 -15.31
C ILE A 266 20.62 -12.29 -16.41
N GLN A 267 21.92 -12.24 -16.70
CA GLN A 267 22.47 -11.38 -17.75
C GLN A 267 21.92 -11.75 -19.14
N ASN A 268 21.87 -13.04 -19.46
CA ASN A 268 21.29 -13.53 -20.72
C ASN A 268 19.80 -13.18 -20.84
N LEU A 269 19.07 -13.25 -19.73
CA LEU A 269 17.65 -12.88 -19.70
C LEU A 269 17.43 -11.39 -19.97
N LEU A 270 18.24 -10.53 -19.36
CA LEU A 270 18.19 -9.08 -19.57
C LEU A 270 18.52 -8.69 -21.01
N LEU A 271 19.47 -9.38 -21.65
CA LEU A 271 19.79 -9.17 -23.07
C LEU A 271 18.61 -9.50 -23.99
N LYS A 272 17.82 -10.54 -23.68
CA LYS A 272 16.63 -10.90 -24.44
C LYS A 272 15.49 -9.88 -24.29
N GLU A 273 15.35 -9.26 -23.11
CA GLU A 273 14.30 -8.27 -22.83
C GLU A 273 14.55 -6.90 -23.48
N VAL A 274 15.82 -6.52 -23.72
CA VAL A 274 16.17 -5.24 -24.39
C VAL A 274 15.92 -5.29 -25.91
N LEU A 275 15.69 -6.48 -26.47
CA LEU A 275 15.48 -6.71 -27.91
C LEU A 275 14.00 -6.72 -28.32
N ILE A 276 13.08 -6.28 -27.46
CA ILE A 276 11.63 -6.15 -27.70
C ILE A 276 11.20 -4.72 -27.35
#